data_AF-M4BLW0-F1
#
_entry.id   AF-M4BLW0-F1
#
_cell.length_a   1.000
_cell.length_b   1.000
_cell.length_c   1.000
_cell.angle_alpha   90.00
_cell.angle_beta   90.00
_cell.angle_gamma   90.00
#
_symmetry.space_group_name_H-M   'P 1'
#
loop_
_entity.id
_entity.type
_entity.pdbx_description
1 polymer ?
#
loop_
_entity_poly.entity_id
_entity_poly.type
_entity_poly.pdbx_seq_one_letter_code
_entity_poly.pdbx_strand_id
1 'polypeptide(L)'
;MGKRPSLKSFFSLLFTSPQFVLELCVRRRCFRICRASGISRDSRHKRRETGGKRKQFRKKRKFEIGRQPAATKLGGKRVHTVRVRGGHLKFRALHLETGNFSWGTEVCARKTRILDVVYNASNNELVRTKTLVKGAVVLVDATPFRQWYEAHYGVKIGIKKNAEKIEEEEEVKKSSHVMRKLAKRQRTRELDSKIDDQVTSGRLLAVISSRPGQSGRADGYILEGKELEFYQRKLATKKSKK
;
A
#
# COMPACT_ATOMS: atom_id res chain seq x y z
N MET A 1 63.50 -57.83 22.04
CA MET A 1 62.55 -57.20 22.98
C MET A 1 62.73 -55.69 22.91
N GLY A 2 61.67 -54.92 22.64
CA GLY A 2 61.75 -53.45 22.72
C GLY A 2 60.92 -52.67 21.68
N LYS A 3 59.60 -52.59 21.94
CA LYS A 3 58.65 -51.46 21.72
C LYS A 3 58.71 -50.59 20.43
N ARG A 4 57.54 -50.49 19.77
CA ARG A 4 57.15 -49.41 18.83
C ARG A 4 57.15 -48.04 19.51
N PRO A 5 57.32 -46.94 18.75
CA PRO A 5 56.18 -46.01 18.52
C PRO A 5 56.19 -45.42 17.08
N SER A 6 55.11 -45.43 16.30
CA SER A 6 53.92 -44.55 16.30
C SER A 6 54.12 -43.10 15.81
N LEU A 7 53.43 -42.81 14.71
CA LEU A 7 52.88 -41.52 14.25
C LEU A 7 53.85 -40.33 14.13
N LYS A 8 54.33 -40.07 12.90
CA LYS A 8 54.23 -38.77 12.25
C LYS A 8 54.13 -38.96 10.73
N SER A 9 53.56 -37.93 10.08
CA SER A 9 53.68 -37.59 8.66
C SER A 9 53.04 -38.52 7.63
N PHE A 10 51.85 -38.12 7.14
CA PHE A 10 51.58 -38.01 5.71
C PHE A 10 50.53 -36.87 5.56
N PHE A 11 50.94 -35.67 5.10
CA PHE A 11 50.84 -35.25 3.70
C PHE A 11 49.41 -35.41 3.16
N SER A 12 48.72 -34.46 2.58
CA SER A 12 48.97 -33.07 2.15
C SER A 12 47.65 -32.66 1.50
N LEU A 13 47.33 -31.36 1.52
CA LEU A 13 46.36 -30.81 0.58
C LEU A 13 46.67 -31.27 -0.85
N LEU A 14 45.65 -31.45 -1.70
CA LEU A 14 45.62 -31.03 -3.11
C LEU A 14 44.30 -31.46 -3.79
N PHE A 15 43.72 -30.52 -4.57
CA PHE A 15 42.82 -30.70 -5.73
C PHE A 15 41.30 -30.86 -5.46
N THR A 16 40.51 -29.78 -5.56
CA THR A 16 39.82 -29.21 -6.77
C THR A 16 38.59 -29.98 -7.23
N SER A 17 37.41 -29.49 -6.82
CA SER A 17 36.18 -29.10 -7.57
C SER A 17 35.62 -30.02 -8.73
N PRO A 18 34.43 -29.76 -9.31
CA PRO A 18 33.24 -30.60 -9.08
C PRO A 18 32.50 -31.03 -10.38
N GLN A 19 32.13 -32.29 -10.58
CA GLN A 19 31.08 -32.69 -11.55
C GLN A 19 30.80 -34.20 -11.48
N PHE A 20 29.52 -34.57 -11.39
CA PHE A 20 28.80 -35.80 -11.81
C PHE A 20 27.54 -35.91 -10.92
N VAL A 21 26.44 -35.22 -11.25
CA VAL A 21 25.35 -35.66 -12.16
C VAL A 21 24.75 -37.02 -11.69
N LEU A 22 23.68 -37.03 -10.88
CA LEU A 22 22.25 -36.91 -11.25
C LEU A 22 21.65 -38.20 -11.84
N GLU A 23 21.21 -39.14 -10.99
CA GLU A 23 20.11 -40.06 -11.32
C GLU A 23 19.57 -40.77 -10.07
N LEU A 24 18.41 -40.32 -9.57
CA LEU A 24 17.42 -41.12 -8.81
C LEU A 24 16.19 -40.25 -8.51
N CYS A 25 15.53 -39.85 -9.60
CA CYS A 25 14.12 -39.47 -9.64
C CYS A 25 13.48 -40.59 -10.47
N VAL A 26 12.55 -41.42 -10.00
CA VAL A 26 11.10 -41.14 -9.90
C VAL A 26 10.49 -42.42 -9.32
N ARG A 27 10.07 -42.45 -8.04
CA ARG A 27 9.03 -43.41 -7.56
C ARG A 27 8.57 -43.21 -6.12
N ARG A 28 8.27 -41.98 -5.69
CA ARG A 28 7.42 -41.74 -4.49
C ARG A 28 6.45 -40.57 -4.71
N ARG A 29 5.55 -40.73 -5.67
CA ARG A 29 4.26 -40.02 -5.71
C ARG A 29 3.14 -41.04 -5.57
N CYS A 30 2.69 -41.25 -4.34
CA CYS A 30 1.28 -41.34 -4.02
C CYS A 30 1.13 -41.37 -2.49
N PHE A 31 0.06 -40.78 -1.97
CA PHE A 31 -0.30 -40.79 -0.55
C PHE A 31 0.55 -39.97 0.44
N ARG A 32 0.34 -38.64 0.44
CA ARG A 32 0.01 -37.86 1.66
C ARG A 32 0.01 -36.34 1.39
N ILE A 33 -1.02 -35.84 0.70
CA ILE A 33 -1.45 -34.45 0.88
C ILE A 33 -2.98 -34.40 0.92
N CYS A 34 -3.57 -35.09 1.90
CA CYS A 34 -4.76 -34.55 2.56
C CYS A 34 -4.30 -33.75 3.79
N ARG A 35 -3.40 -32.77 3.57
CA ARG A 35 -3.03 -31.80 4.61
C ARG A 35 -4.24 -30.93 4.90
N ALA A 36 -4.51 -30.72 6.18
CA ALA A 36 -5.64 -29.99 6.75
C ALA A 36 -6.00 -28.75 5.92
N SER A 37 -7.21 -28.74 5.38
CA SER A 37 -7.76 -27.61 4.64
C SER A 37 -8.17 -26.54 5.65
N GLY A 38 -7.53 -25.37 5.57
CA GLY A 38 -7.73 -24.23 6.48
C GLY A 38 -9.11 -23.57 6.36
N ILE A 39 -9.14 -22.24 6.40
CA ILE A 39 -10.38 -21.45 6.25
C ILE A 39 -11.10 -21.88 4.96
N SER A 40 -12.41 -22.12 5.04
CA SER A 40 -13.24 -22.50 3.88
C SER A 40 -14.28 -21.43 3.60
N ARG A 41 -14.53 -21.14 2.32
CA ARG A 41 -15.49 -20.14 1.83
C ARG A 41 -16.81 -20.76 1.36
N ASP A 42 -17.04 -22.04 1.66
CA ASP A 42 -18.30 -22.70 1.35
C ASP A 42 -19.43 -22.16 2.24
N SER A 43 -20.68 -22.24 1.78
CA SER A 43 -21.86 -21.87 2.58
C SER A 43 -22.50 -23.08 3.30
N ARG A 44 -21.92 -24.29 3.18
CA ARG A 44 -22.57 -25.53 3.63
C ARG A 44 -22.50 -25.72 5.13
N HIS A 45 -21.47 -25.16 5.77
CA HIS A 45 -21.37 -25.13 7.22
C HIS A 45 -22.38 -24.16 7.86
N LYS A 46 -22.98 -23.24 7.09
CA LYS A 46 -24.04 -22.35 7.57
C LYS A 46 -25.39 -23.06 7.61
N ARG A 47 -26.32 -22.54 8.41
CA ARG A 47 -27.72 -23.03 8.49
C ARG A 47 -28.46 -22.78 7.17
N ARG A 48 -29.59 -23.48 6.99
CA ARG A 48 -30.57 -23.16 5.95
C ARG A 48 -31.23 -21.81 6.27
N GLU A 49 -31.86 -21.23 5.27
CA GLU A 49 -32.71 -20.04 5.44
C GLU A 49 -33.83 -20.29 6.47
N THR A 50 -34.42 -21.47 6.45
CA THR A 50 -35.39 -21.94 7.46
C THR A 50 -34.77 -22.20 8.86
N GLY A 51 -33.49 -21.93 9.07
CA GLY A 51 -32.79 -22.17 10.34
C GLY A 51 -32.35 -23.61 10.59
N GLY A 52 -32.81 -24.57 9.79
CA GLY A 52 -32.44 -25.99 9.90
C GLY A 52 -30.94 -26.25 9.70
N LYS A 53 -30.36 -27.14 10.53
CA LYS A 53 -28.95 -27.55 10.44
C LYS A 53 -28.72 -28.44 9.22
N ARG A 54 -27.68 -28.16 8.43
CA ARG A 54 -27.30 -28.97 7.25
C ARG A 54 -26.34 -30.09 7.66
N LYS A 55 -26.57 -31.31 7.18
CA LYS A 55 -25.64 -32.44 7.36
C LYS A 55 -24.42 -32.26 6.46
N GLN A 56 -23.24 -32.62 6.96
CA GLN A 56 -22.03 -32.64 6.16
C GLN A 56 -22.01 -33.87 5.25
N PHE A 57 -22.06 -33.68 3.93
CA PHE A 57 -22.05 -34.78 2.95
C PHE A 57 -20.68 -35.03 2.32
N ARG A 58 -19.76 -34.05 2.37
CA ARG A 58 -18.41 -34.16 1.77
C ARG A 58 -17.36 -33.41 2.58
N LYS A 59 -16.09 -33.75 2.32
CA LYS A 59 -14.91 -33.03 2.84
C LYS A 59 -14.68 -31.70 2.09
N LYS A 60 -13.92 -30.78 2.70
CA LYS A 60 -13.54 -29.49 2.11
C LYS A 60 -12.74 -29.66 0.82
N ARG A 61 -13.01 -28.82 -0.20
CA ARG A 61 -12.31 -28.87 -1.50
C ARG A 61 -11.27 -27.76 -1.65
N LYS A 62 -10.20 -28.02 -2.40
CA LYS A 62 -9.09 -27.06 -2.61
C LYS A 62 -9.52 -25.72 -3.22
N PHE A 63 -10.56 -25.70 -4.05
CA PHE A 63 -11.05 -24.47 -4.67
C PHE A 63 -11.87 -23.59 -3.70
N GLU A 64 -12.37 -24.15 -2.60
CA GLU A 64 -13.15 -23.45 -1.56
C GLU A 64 -12.24 -22.77 -0.53
N ILE A 65 -10.92 -22.94 -0.63
CA ILE A 65 -9.96 -22.42 0.34
C ILE A 65 -10.00 -20.89 0.45
N GLY A 66 -10.01 -20.40 1.69
CA GLY A 66 -9.75 -19.03 2.08
C GLY A 66 -8.32 -18.89 2.59
N ARG A 67 -7.83 -17.65 2.66
CA ARG A 67 -6.51 -17.33 3.21
C ARG A 67 -6.67 -16.23 4.23
N GLN A 68 -5.76 -16.19 5.21
CA GLN A 68 -5.72 -15.12 6.22
C GLN A 68 -5.61 -13.74 5.56
N PRO A 69 -6.15 -12.68 6.21
CA PRO A 69 -6.00 -11.31 5.74
C PRO A 69 -4.52 -10.88 5.78
N ALA A 70 -4.16 -9.88 4.97
CA ALA A 70 -2.79 -9.37 4.92
C ALA A 70 -2.47 -8.35 6.02
N ALA A 71 -3.50 -7.66 6.56
CA ALA A 71 -3.39 -6.64 7.62
C ALA A 71 -2.26 -5.62 7.36
N THR A 72 -2.26 -5.02 6.17
CA THR A 72 -1.26 -4.05 5.70
C THR A 72 -1.05 -2.90 6.67
N LYS A 73 0.19 -2.67 7.10
CA LYS A 73 0.58 -1.55 7.98
C LYS A 73 1.42 -0.51 7.24
N LEU A 74 1.56 0.65 7.87
CA LEU A 74 2.53 1.65 7.48
C LEU A 74 3.96 1.16 7.81
N GLY A 75 4.88 1.32 6.88
CA GLY A 75 6.29 0.96 7.05
C GLY A 75 6.99 0.70 5.71
N GLY A 76 8.29 0.39 5.77
CA GLY A 76 9.10 0.10 4.59
C GLY A 76 8.48 -1.00 3.72
N LYS A 77 8.51 -0.81 2.39
CA LYS A 77 7.75 -1.64 1.44
C LYS A 77 8.12 -3.13 1.56
N ARG A 78 7.15 -3.95 2.00
CA ARG A 78 7.27 -5.42 2.07
C ARG A 78 6.06 -6.07 1.44
N VAL A 79 6.26 -6.76 0.32
CA VAL A 79 5.17 -7.38 -0.48
C VAL A 79 5.52 -8.84 -0.77
N HIS A 80 4.65 -9.77 -0.39
CA HIS A 80 4.81 -11.20 -0.67
C HIS A 80 3.91 -11.63 -1.83
N THR A 81 4.44 -12.46 -2.72
CA THR A 81 3.65 -13.06 -3.80
C THR A 81 2.94 -14.31 -3.31
N VAL A 82 1.71 -14.53 -3.80
CA VAL A 82 0.91 -15.70 -3.47
C VAL A 82 0.34 -16.31 -4.75
N ARG A 83 0.71 -17.56 -5.03
CA ARG A 83 0.13 -18.32 -6.13
C ARG A 83 -1.34 -18.64 -5.87
N VAL A 84 -2.18 -18.37 -6.85
CA VAL A 84 -3.63 -18.67 -6.83
C VAL A 84 -3.99 -19.73 -7.87
N ARG A 85 -5.28 -20.07 -7.96
CA ARG A 85 -5.82 -21.01 -8.95
C ARG A 85 -5.50 -20.53 -10.36
N GLY A 86 -5.20 -21.45 -11.27
CA GLY A 86 -4.89 -21.12 -12.67
C GLY A 86 -3.47 -20.63 -12.90
N GLY A 87 -2.60 -20.63 -11.89
CA GLY A 87 -1.20 -20.20 -12.04
C GLY A 87 -0.96 -18.70 -11.87
N HIS A 88 -2.01 -17.88 -11.74
CA HIS A 88 -1.85 -16.45 -11.49
C HIS A 88 -1.23 -16.15 -10.12
N LEU A 89 -0.75 -14.91 -9.97
CA LEU A 89 -0.17 -14.38 -8.75
C LEU A 89 -1.03 -13.26 -8.17
N LYS A 90 -1.07 -13.18 -6.84
CA LYS A 90 -1.56 -12.02 -6.11
C LYS A 90 -0.46 -11.47 -5.23
N PHE A 91 -0.49 -10.17 -4.98
CA PHE A 91 0.51 -9.47 -4.19
C PHE A 91 -0.10 -9.08 -2.85
N ARG A 92 0.44 -9.64 -1.77
CA ARG A 92 0.07 -9.29 -0.41
C ARG A 92 1.07 -8.29 0.11
N ALA A 93 0.69 -7.02 0.12
CA ALA A 93 1.44 -6.07 0.93
C ALA A 93 1.30 -6.45 2.40
N LEU A 94 2.42 -6.39 3.13
CA LEU A 94 2.45 -6.43 4.59
C LEU A 94 2.71 -5.03 5.10
N HIS A 95 3.65 -4.32 4.49
CA HIS A 95 4.00 -2.94 4.81
C HIS A 95 4.05 -2.10 3.55
N LEU A 96 3.52 -0.88 3.60
CA LEU A 96 3.61 0.13 2.56
C LEU A 96 3.82 1.52 3.18
N GLU A 97 4.67 2.32 2.56
CA GLU A 97 4.95 3.71 2.94
C GLU A 97 4.50 4.73 1.89
N THR A 98 4.39 4.29 0.64
CA THR A 98 4.09 5.14 -0.51
C THR A 98 2.93 4.59 -1.30
N GLY A 99 2.18 5.49 -1.93
CA GLY A 99 1.05 5.19 -2.79
C GLY A 99 0.99 6.16 -3.97
N ASN A 100 0.23 5.81 -5.01
CA ASN A 100 -0.07 6.74 -6.09
C ASN A 100 -1.43 7.41 -5.84
N PHE A 101 -1.42 8.73 -5.65
CA PHE A 101 -2.63 9.50 -5.35
C PHE A 101 -2.94 10.46 -6.50
N SER A 102 -4.22 10.53 -6.87
CA SER A 102 -4.72 11.44 -7.90
C SER A 102 -5.42 12.65 -7.29
N TRP A 103 -5.09 13.84 -7.77
CA TRP A 103 -5.88 15.05 -7.62
C TRP A 103 -6.90 15.09 -8.76
N GLY A 104 -8.20 15.06 -8.43
CA GLY A 104 -9.28 14.90 -9.40
C GLY A 104 -9.51 16.14 -10.25
N THR A 105 -9.67 17.29 -9.61
CA THR A 105 -9.93 18.58 -10.30
C THR A 105 -8.80 18.98 -11.24
N GLU A 106 -7.56 18.86 -10.78
CA GLU A 106 -6.35 19.27 -11.51
C GLU A 106 -5.78 18.16 -12.42
N VAL A 107 -6.41 16.98 -12.45
CA VAL A 107 -5.99 15.80 -13.25
C VAL A 107 -4.50 15.47 -13.06
N CYS A 108 -4.03 15.51 -11.81
CA CYS A 108 -2.63 15.29 -11.47
C CYS A 108 -2.46 14.04 -10.61
N ALA A 109 -1.72 13.05 -11.10
CA ALA A 109 -1.34 11.88 -10.30
C ALA A 109 0.12 11.95 -9.87
N ARG A 110 0.37 11.76 -8.58
CA ARG A 110 1.71 11.76 -8.00
C ARG A 110 1.87 10.64 -6.98
N LYS A 111 3.10 10.09 -6.97
CA LYS A 111 3.53 9.18 -5.91
C LYS A 111 3.82 9.99 -4.67
N THR A 112 3.10 9.72 -3.58
CA THR A 112 3.28 10.42 -2.31
C THR A 112 3.44 9.43 -1.16
N ARG A 113 3.98 9.92 -0.05
CA ARG A 113 4.10 9.15 1.19
C ARG A 113 2.79 9.19 1.95
N ILE A 114 2.40 8.03 2.49
CA ILE A 114 1.25 7.90 3.40
C ILE A 114 1.78 8.13 4.81
N LEU A 115 1.24 9.14 5.50
CA LEU A 115 1.67 9.55 6.83
C LEU A 115 0.92 8.78 7.91
N ASP A 116 -0.41 8.81 7.87
CA ASP A 116 -1.24 8.18 8.88
C ASP A 116 -2.63 7.79 8.35
N VAL A 117 -3.33 6.92 9.08
CA VAL A 117 -4.73 6.56 8.83
C VAL A 117 -5.61 7.28 9.84
N VAL A 118 -6.54 8.12 9.39
CA VAL A 118 -7.32 9.00 10.29
C VAL A 118 -8.74 8.46 10.51
N TYR A 119 -9.36 7.96 9.45
CA TYR A 119 -10.74 7.50 9.48
C TYR A 119 -10.93 6.22 8.68
N ASN A 120 -11.83 5.37 9.16
CA ASN A 120 -12.27 4.17 8.47
C ASN A 120 -13.76 3.97 8.76
N ALA A 121 -14.54 3.71 7.72
CA ALA A 121 -15.98 3.50 7.84
C ALA A 121 -16.35 2.14 8.46
N SER A 122 -15.51 1.11 8.29
CA SER A 122 -15.87 -0.26 8.68
C SER A 122 -15.56 -0.57 10.15
N ASN A 123 -14.40 -0.15 10.65
CA ASN A 123 -13.96 -0.47 12.01
C ASN A 123 -12.94 0.56 12.52
N ASN A 124 -13.12 1.03 13.75
CA ASN A 124 -12.23 1.97 14.43
C ASN A 124 -10.89 1.34 14.87
N GLU A 125 -10.82 0.02 15.06
CA GLU A 125 -9.57 -0.69 15.39
C GLU A 125 -8.54 -0.60 14.26
N LEU A 126 -9.02 -0.47 13.02
CA LEU A 126 -8.15 -0.33 11.85
C LEU A 126 -7.44 1.04 11.85
N VAL A 127 -8.07 2.06 12.44
CA VAL A 127 -7.46 3.39 12.64
C VAL A 127 -6.42 3.31 13.75
N ARG A 128 -6.78 2.74 14.92
CA ARG A 128 -5.88 2.59 16.08
C ARG A 128 -4.57 1.88 15.71
N THR A 129 -4.69 0.83 14.91
CA THR A 129 -3.55 -0.01 14.51
C THR A 129 -2.91 0.41 13.18
N LYS A 130 -3.33 1.55 12.61
CA LYS A 130 -2.81 2.10 11.34
C LYS A 130 -2.81 1.09 10.17
N THR A 131 -3.95 0.42 9.97
CA THR A 131 -4.11 -0.58 8.92
C THR A 131 -4.62 0.05 7.62
N LEU A 132 -3.93 -0.19 6.52
CA LEU A 132 -4.32 0.27 5.18
C LEU A 132 -5.34 -0.69 4.57
N VAL A 133 -6.55 -0.21 4.29
CA VAL A 133 -7.63 -0.98 3.64
C VAL A 133 -8.30 -0.11 2.60
N LYS A 134 -8.99 -0.71 1.62
CA LYS A 134 -9.84 0.04 0.69
C LYS A 134 -10.86 0.88 1.47
N GLY A 135 -11.01 2.14 1.10
CA GLY A 135 -11.92 3.10 1.73
C GLY A 135 -11.39 3.71 3.03
N ALA A 136 -10.14 3.42 3.41
CA ALA A 136 -9.51 4.12 4.52
C ALA A 136 -9.17 5.55 4.08
N VAL A 137 -9.47 6.52 4.96
CA VAL A 137 -9.07 7.91 4.80
C VAL A 137 -7.72 8.09 5.47
N VAL A 138 -6.75 8.54 4.68
CA VAL A 138 -5.35 8.68 5.06
C VAL A 138 -4.88 10.12 4.92
N LEU A 139 -3.85 10.47 5.68
CA LEU A 139 -3.06 11.67 5.47
C LEU A 139 -1.92 11.33 4.54
N VAL A 140 -1.78 12.13 3.49
CA VAL A 140 -0.69 12.05 2.51
C VAL A 140 0.09 13.33 2.48
N ASP A 141 1.35 13.22 2.09
CA ASP A 141 2.24 14.37 1.91
C ASP A 141 1.75 15.27 0.75
N ALA A 142 1.67 16.58 1.01
CA ALA A 142 1.27 17.59 0.04
C ALA A 142 2.43 18.05 -0.87
N THR A 143 3.69 17.80 -0.49
CA THR A 143 4.86 18.35 -1.18
C THR A 143 4.89 18.07 -2.70
N PRO A 144 4.56 16.86 -3.20
CA PRO A 144 4.65 16.58 -4.64
C PRO A 144 3.55 17.27 -5.44
N PHE A 145 2.40 17.56 -4.80
CA PHE A 145 1.31 18.31 -5.42
C PHE A 145 1.59 19.81 -5.44
N ARG A 146 2.20 20.34 -4.37
CA ARG A 146 2.64 21.74 -4.31
C ARG A 146 3.68 22.05 -5.40
N GLN A 147 4.72 21.21 -5.52
CA GLN A 147 5.75 21.34 -6.55
C GLN A 147 5.16 21.28 -7.96
N TRP A 148 4.20 20.38 -8.19
CA TRP A 148 3.52 20.30 -9.48
C TRP A 148 2.69 21.56 -9.77
N TYR A 149 1.96 22.07 -8.78
CA TYR A 149 1.11 23.24 -8.94
C TYR A 149 1.92 24.50 -9.28
N GLU A 150 3.05 24.69 -8.58
CA GLU A 150 3.99 25.76 -8.85
C GLU A 150 4.60 25.67 -10.25
N ALA A 151 5.01 24.47 -10.68
CA ALA A 151 5.51 24.27 -12.04
C ALA A 151 4.42 24.47 -13.12
N HIS A 152 3.16 24.15 -12.80
CA HIS A 152 2.07 24.21 -13.77
C HIS A 152 1.52 25.63 -13.95
N TYR A 153 1.26 26.33 -12.84
CA TYR A 153 0.61 27.65 -12.81
C TYR A 153 1.57 28.81 -12.53
N GLY A 154 2.78 28.52 -12.04
CA GLY A 154 3.76 29.54 -11.66
C GLY A 154 3.38 30.30 -10.38
N VAL A 155 2.49 29.73 -9.55
CA VAL A 155 2.03 30.35 -8.30
C VAL A 155 2.25 29.40 -7.14
N LYS A 156 2.75 29.95 -6.03
CA LYS A 156 2.91 29.23 -4.77
C LYS A 156 1.57 29.09 -4.05
N ILE A 157 1.29 27.88 -3.57
CA ILE A 157 0.12 27.54 -2.73
C ILE A 157 0.57 27.25 -1.31
N GLY A 158 -0.28 27.53 -0.34
CA GLY A 158 -0.06 27.17 1.05
C GLY A 158 0.87 28.13 1.79
N ILE A 159 0.83 29.41 1.41
CA ILE A 159 1.53 30.47 2.13
C ILE A 159 0.71 30.80 3.37
N LYS A 160 1.33 30.70 4.56
CA LYS A 160 0.67 31.12 5.80
C LYS A 160 0.41 32.63 5.73
N LYS A 161 -0.83 33.05 6.00
CA LYS A 161 -1.27 34.45 5.92
C LYS A 161 -0.46 35.44 6.78
N ASN A 162 0.32 34.96 7.75
CA ASN A 162 1.17 35.77 8.66
C ASN A 162 2.67 35.45 8.55
N ALA A 163 3.11 34.65 7.58
CA ALA A 163 4.54 34.49 7.35
C ALA A 163 5.01 35.65 6.47
N GLU A 164 6.03 36.38 6.93
CA GLU A 164 6.78 37.34 6.12
C GLU A 164 7.05 36.70 4.75
N LYS A 165 6.86 37.49 3.69
CA LYS A 165 7.25 37.12 2.34
C LYS A 165 8.74 36.83 2.41
N ILE A 166 9.13 35.56 2.57
CA ILE A 166 10.53 35.17 2.47
C ILE A 166 10.94 35.61 1.07
N GLU A 167 11.82 36.58 1.08
CA GLU A 167 12.28 37.35 -0.06
C GLU A 167 12.90 36.41 -1.09
N GLU A 168 12.61 36.70 -2.36
CA GLU A 168 13.44 36.39 -3.51
C GLU A 168 13.85 34.91 -3.69
N GLU A 169 12.91 34.08 -4.16
CA GLU A 169 13.37 33.08 -5.13
C GLU A 169 13.66 33.83 -6.42
N GLU A 170 14.94 33.84 -6.81
CA GLU A 170 15.47 34.41 -8.05
C GLU A 170 14.42 34.32 -9.17
N GLU A 171 14.02 35.47 -9.72
CA GLU A 171 13.16 35.50 -10.89
C GLU A 171 13.92 34.82 -12.03
N VAL A 172 13.76 33.50 -12.16
CA VAL A 172 14.31 32.75 -13.27
C VAL A 172 13.68 33.35 -14.51
N LYS A 173 14.51 34.05 -15.32
CA LYS A 173 14.09 34.70 -16.56
C LYS A 173 13.46 33.66 -17.47
N LYS A 174 12.13 33.63 -17.51
CA LYS A 174 11.35 32.71 -18.35
C LYS A 174 11.22 33.30 -19.74
N SER A 175 11.24 32.45 -20.75
CA SER A 175 10.98 32.89 -22.13
C SER A 175 9.57 33.47 -22.27
N SER A 176 9.40 34.42 -23.19
CA SER A 176 8.11 35.06 -23.48
C SER A 176 7.00 34.04 -23.79
N HIS A 177 7.36 32.92 -24.43
CA HIS A 177 6.44 31.82 -24.73
C HIS A 177 5.93 31.11 -23.46
N VAL A 178 6.79 30.89 -22.46
CA VAL A 178 6.40 30.28 -21.18
C VAL A 178 5.49 31.22 -20.41
N MET A 179 5.80 32.52 -20.37
CA MET A 179 4.95 33.53 -19.72
C MET A 179 3.55 33.56 -20.33
N ARG A 180 3.45 33.54 -21.66
CA ARG A 180 2.16 33.46 -22.37
C ARG A 180 1.37 32.20 -22.00
N LYS A 181 2.05 31.06 -21.86
CA LYS A 181 1.43 29.78 -21.45
C LYS A 181 0.92 29.80 -20.01
N LEU A 182 1.69 30.39 -19.09
CA LEU A 182 1.29 30.56 -17.69
C LEU A 182 0.09 31.51 -17.59
N ALA A 183 0.13 32.66 -18.27
CA ALA A 183 -0.98 33.60 -18.31
C ALA A 183 -2.28 32.96 -18.85
N LYS A 184 -2.18 32.09 -19.86
CA LYS A 184 -3.34 31.33 -20.36
C LYS A 184 -3.93 30.40 -19.30
N ARG A 185 -3.10 29.70 -18.53
CA ARG A 185 -3.52 28.76 -17.49
C ARG A 185 -4.08 29.44 -16.25
N GLN A 186 -3.57 30.61 -15.91
CA GLN A 186 -4.02 31.37 -14.74
C GLN A 186 -5.48 31.85 -14.86
N ARG A 187 -6.01 31.98 -16.08
CA ARG A 187 -7.39 32.43 -16.32
C ARG A 187 -8.45 31.47 -15.78
N THR A 188 -8.20 30.17 -15.84
CA THR A 188 -9.15 29.12 -15.41
C THR A 188 -8.84 28.58 -14.02
N ARG A 189 -8.00 29.29 -13.26
CA ARG A 189 -7.49 28.81 -11.97
C ARG A 189 -8.52 29.07 -10.88
N GLU A 190 -9.13 28.01 -10.38
CA GLU A 190 -9.98 28.05 -9.20
C GLU A 190 -9.54 26.95 -8.24
N LEU A 191 -9.34 27.30 -6.96
CA LEU A 191 -8.95 26.34 -5.93
C LEU A 191 -9.83 26.53 -4.70
N ASP A 192 -10.33 25.42 -4.16
CA ASP A 192 -11.12 25.40 -2.93
C ASP A 192 -10.25 25.82 -1.74
N SER A 193 -10.75 26.77 -0.94
CA SER A 193 -10.07 27.26 0.26
C SER A 193 -9.71 26.13 1.24
N LYS A 194 -10.55 25.09 1.32
CA LYS A 194 -10.31 23.93 2.21
C LYS A 194 -9.11 23.08 1.79
N ILE A 195 -8.78 23.10 0.51
CA ILE A 195 -7.60 22.41 -0.02
C ILE A 195 -6.37 23.27 0.25
N ASP A 196 -6.45 24.60 0.07
CA ASP A 196 -5.34 25.52 0.38
C ASP A 196 -4.93 25.45 1.85
N ASP A 197 -5.91 25.39 2.77
CA ASP A 197 -5.66 25.22 4.21
C ASP A 197 -4.91 23.90 4.50
N GLN A 198 -5.24 22.82 3.78
CA GLN A 198 -4.55 21.54 3.93
C GLN A 198 -3.13 21.57 3.33
N VAL A 199 -2.94 22.21 2.17
CA VAL A 199 -1.61 22.38 1.59
C VAL A 199 -0.73 23.23 2.51
N THR A 200 -1.28 24.25 3.16
CA THR A 200 -0.59 25.05 4.19
C THR A 200 -0.12 24.18 5.36
N SER A 201 -0.92 23.19 5.77
CA SER A 201 -0.53 22.22 6.81
C SER A 201 0.53 21.21 6.34
N GLY A 202 0.80 21.15 5.03
CA GLY A 202 1.71 20.19 4.40
C GLY A 202 1.13 18.78 4.26
N ARG A 203 -0.15 18.57 4.57
CA ARG A 203 -0.80 17.25 4.58
C ARG A 203 -2.17 17.33 3.93
N LEU A 204 -2.43 16.45 2.97
CA LEU A 204 -3.72 16.33 2.31
C LEU A 204 -4.48 15.11 2.83
N LEU A 205 -5.80 15.23 2.91
CA LEU A 205 -6.68 14.09 3.16
C LEU A 205 -6.97 13.35 1.84
N ALA A 206 -6.81 12.03 1.85
CA ALA A 206 -7.04 11.19 0.69
C ALA A 206 -7.74 9.88 1.06
N VAL A 207 -8.41 9.26 0.09
CA VAL A 207 -9.04 7.94 0.24
C VAL A 207 -8.28 6.90 -0.58
N ILE A 208 -8.02 5.75 0.04
CA ILE A 208 -7.46 4.59 -0.67
C ILE A 208 -8.57 3.90 -1.47
N SER A 209 -8.49 3.93 -2.81
CA SER A 209 -9.44 3.27 -3.70
C SER A 209 -9.04 1.82 -4.03
N SER A 210 -7.75 1.53 -3.94
CA SER A 210 -7.15 0.23 -4.22
C SER A 210 -7.32 -0.80 -3.08
N ARG A 211 -6.92 -2.06 -3.32
CA ARG A 211 -7.00 -3.17 -2.35
C ARG A 211 -5.58 -3.70 -2.02
N PRO A 212 -4.89 -3.14 -1.02
CA PRO A 212 -3.48 -3.45 -0.73
C PRO A 212 -3.18 -4.95 -0.51
N GLY A 213 -4.08 -5.70 0.13
CA GLY A 213 -3.90 -7.13 0.36
C GLY A 213 -4.10 -8.04 -0.85
N GLN A 214 -4.47 -7.49 -2.03
CA GLN A 214 -4.65 -8.24 -3.27
C GLN A 214 -3.67 -7.80 -4.37
N SER A 215 -3.53 -6.48 -4.55
CA SER A 215 -2.68 -5.87 -5.59
C SER A 215 -1.30 -5.46 -5.07
N GLY A 216 -1.09 -5.38 -3.76
CA GLY A 216 0.16 -4.92 -3.17
C GLY A 216 0.39 -3.41 -3.34
N ARG A 217 -0.64 -2.64 -3.68
CA ARG A 217 -0.59 -1.19 -3.92
C ARG A 217 -1.58 -0.45 -3.03
N ALA A 218 -1.24 0.78 -2.66
CA ALA A 218 -2.09 1.69 -1.89
C ALA A 218 -2.33 2.97 -2.69
N ASP A 219 -3.04 2.81 -3.81
CA ASP A 219 -3.44 3.91 -4.68
C ASP A 219 -4.78 4.51 -4.22
N GLY A 220 -4.98 5.80 -4.51
CA GLY A 220 -6.11 6.57 -4.02
C GLY A 220 -6.30 7.91 -4.73
N TYR A 221 -7.19 8.73 -4.20
CA TYR A 221 -7.44 10.09 -4.67
C TYR A 221 -7.58 11.05 -3.49
N ILE A 222 -7.26 12.32 -3.73
CA ILE A 222 -7.40 13.41 -2.75
C ILE A 222 -8.88 13.75 -2.57
N LEU A 223 -9.29 14.02 -1.33
CA LEU A 223 -10.66 14.41 -1.02
C LEU A 223 -10.91 15.87 -1.36
N GLU A 224 -11.98 16.15 -2.09
CA GLU A 224 -12.35 17.48 -2.56
C GLU A 224 -13.86 17.76 -2.36
N GLY A 225 -14.25 19.04 -2.34
CA GLY A 225 -15.64 19.48 -2.30
C GLY A 225 -16.47 18.86 -1.16
N LYS A 226 -17.72 18.50 -1.45
CA LYS A 226 -18.68 17.97 -0.45
C LYS A 226 -18.19 16.69 0.26
N GLU A 227 -17.41 15.86 -0.43
CA GLU A 227 -16.86 14.64 0.17
C GLU A 227 -15.85 14.99 1.27
N LEU A 228 -14.99 15.97 1.01
CA LEU A 228 -14.05 16.47 2.01
C LEU A 228 -14.78 17.03 3.24
N GLU A 229 -15.83 17.83 3.04
CA GLU A 229 -16.63 18.38 4.14
C GLU A 229 -17.27 17.31 5.00
N PHE A 230 -17.76 16.23 4.37
CA PHE A 230 -18.34 15.11 5.08
C PHE A 230 -17.32 14.46 6.03
N TYR A 231 -16.12 14.16 5.54
CA TYR A 231 -15.09 13.54 6.38
C TYR A 231 -14.54 14.50 7.43
N GLN A 232 -14.36 15.78 7.11
CA GLN A 232 -13.97 16.80 8.10
C GLN A 232 -14.97 16.89 9.24
N ARG A 233 -16.29 16.92 8.96
CA ARG A 233 -17.34 16.89 9.99
C ARG A 233 -17.25 15.64 10.85
N LYS A 234 -17.10 14.45 10.24
CA LYS A 234 -16.95 13.19 10.99
C LYS A 234 -15.72 13.18 11.89
N LEU A 235 -14.61 13.76 11.45
CA LEU A 235 -13.39 13.88 12.24
C LEU A 235 -13.58 14.85 13.40
N ALA A 236 -14.23 16.00 13.18
CA ALA A 236 -14.53 16.97 14.23
C ALA A 236 -15.42 16.37 15.33
N THR A 237 -16.53 15.72 14.97
CA THR A 237 -17.43 15.05 15.93
C THR A 237 -16.72 13.94 16.70
N LYS A 238 -15.80 13.20 16.06
CA LYS A 238 -15.04 12.15 16.73
C LYS A 238 -14.02 12.72 17.73
N LYS A 239 -13.45 13.89 17.44
CA LYS A 239 -12.53 14.59 18.35
C LYS A 239 -13.27 15.20 19.54
N SER A 240 -14.45 15.78 19.35
CA SER A 240 -15.21 16.43 20.44
C SER A 240 -15.82 15.44 21.45
N LYS A 241 -16.05 14.19 21.04
CA LYS A 241 -16.54 13.12 21.92
C LYS A 241 -15.45 12.47 22.78
N LYS A 242 -14.18 12.82 22.54
CA LYS A 242 -13.05 12.30 23.27
C LYS A 242 -12.65 13.30 24.34
#